data_AF-G4T7P5-F1
#
_entry.id   AF-G4T7P5-F1
#
_cell.length_a   1.000
_cell.length_b   1.000
_cell.length_c   1.000
_cell.angle_alpha   90.00
_cell.angle_beta   90.00
_cell.angle_gamma   90.00
#
_symmetry.space_group_name_H-M   'P 1'
#
loop_
_entity.id
_entity.type
_entity.pdbx_description
1 polymer ?
#
loop_
_entity_poly.entity_id
_entity_poly.type
_entity_poly.pdbx_seq_one_letter_code
_entity_poly.pdbx_strand_id
1 'polypeptide(L)'
;MAAAPETRPQIEDSSVERMRALATRALQTPFSLSHTKEEFREEAGQISNIVENANPEDPRMLAIEVEAHKQYATKLKLKYQEKTAKLKLSSLLCQDEPPDLSPEAMEELRTEEAAAKERLKQKKEVLNDAYDRMRVLIPEWQKQHSEMVTKAERTEKMAREIQAAKLELAQLRARHPEPRMTIDEASAIYDQQTDRNIALTEQRDALVEMAASQKARTEAEADRLRSLREDVMKKEREADRIQQKAKLKGQGALVPDWLASYSEFLKSQTSISSIHQETDNELRLSLRPPGFTQPAVLSVVFDPTTYTLATAQVMIPLFL
;
A
#
# COMPACT_ATOMS: atom_id res chain seq x y z
N MET A 1 31.39 -46.42 -94.92
CA MET A 1 30.23 -45.87 -94.19
C MET A 1 30.00 -46.77 -92.99
N ALA A 2 30.40 -46.34 -91.80
CA ALA A 2 30.27 -47.07 -90.54
C ALA A 2 29.09 -46.47 -89.76
N ALA A 3 28.12 -47.30 -89.36
CA ALA A 3 26.97 -46.90 -88.58
C ALA A 3 27.29 -46.97 -87.09
N ALA A 4 27.11 -45.86 -86.37
CA ALA A 4 27.24 -45.76 -84.92
C ALA A 4 25.96 -46.29 -84.24
N PRO A 5 26.05 -47.01 -83.11
CA PRO A 5 24.87 -47.42 -82.35
C PRO A 5 24.35 -46.30 -81.45
N GLU A 6 23.03 -46.07 -81.51
CA GLU A 6 22.29 -45.15 -80.66
C GLU A 6 22.26 -45.64 -79.20
N THR A 7 22.94 -44.91 -78.30
CA THR A 7 22.76 -45.03 -76.86
C THR A 7 21.42 -44.42 -76.43
N ARG A 8 20.46 -45.25 -76.07
CA ARG A 8 19.24 -44.83 -75.35
C ARG A 8 19.59 -44.35 -73.93
N PRO A 9 18.90 -43.32 -73.40
CA PRO A 9 19.27 -42.67 -72.15
C PRO A 9 18.92 -43.53 -70.92
N GLN A 10 19.92 -43.97 -70.17
CA GLN A 10 19.81 -44.66 -68.86
C GLN A 10 19.27 -43.78 -67.72
N ILE A 11 18.71 -42.60 -68.03
CA ILE A 11 18.36 -41.59 -67.03
C ILE A 11 17.03 -41.94 -66.34
N GLU A 12 16.09 -42.57 -67.04
CA GLU A 12 14.75 -42.88 -66.52
C GLU A 12 14.78 -43.96 -65.43
N ASP A 13 15.58 -45.02 -65.61
CA ASP A 13 15.69 -46.11 -64.62
C ASP A 13 16.27 -45.61 -63.28
N SER A 14 17.24 -44.70 -63.33
CA SER A 14 17.85 -44.14 -62.10
C SER A 14 16.88 -43.28 -61.29
N SER A 15 15.92 -42.63 -61.94
CA SER A 15 14.89 -41.81 -61.30
C SER A 15 13.82 -42.69 -60.66
N VAL A 16 13.40 -43.75 -61.37
CA VAL A 16 12.42 -44.72 -60.89
C VAL A 16 12.98 -45.52 -59.70
N GLU A 17 14.25 -45.89 -59.73
CA GLU A 17 14.92 -46.55 -58.59
C GLU A 17 15.05 -45.63 -57.38
N ARG A 18 15.37 -44.34 -57.57
CA ARG A 18 15.35 -43.34 -56.47
C ARG A 18 13.96 -43.14 -55.88
N MET A 19 12.92 -43.10 -56.72
CA MET A 19 11.53 -43.00 -56.25
C MET A 19 11.10 -44.26 -55.49
N ARG A 20 11.49 -45.45 -55.95
CA ARG A 20 11.24 -46.72 -55.24
C ARG A 20 11.98 -46.78 -53.91
N ALA A 21 13.23 -46.32 -53.86
CA ALA A 21 14.02 -46.23 -52.63
C ALA A 21 13.43 -45.22 -51.64
N LEU A 22 12.91 -44.08 -52.13
CA LEU A 22 12.18 -43.11 -51.30
C LEU A 22 10.85 -43.68 -50.79
N ALA A 23 10.10 -44.41 -51.61
CA ALA A 23 8.84 -45.04 -51.21
C ALA A 23 9.05 -46.14 -50.17
N THR A 24 10.07 -46.99 -50.34
CA THR A 24 10.44 -48.00 -49.33
C THR A 24 10.96 -47.36 -48.05
N ARG A 25 11.76 -46.29 -48.14
CA ARG A 25 12.21 -45.54 -46.97
C ARG A 25 11.05 -44.85 -46.23
N ALA A 26 10.07 -44.31 -46.95
CA ALA A 26 8.86 -43.72 -46.38
C ALA A 26 7.95 -44.76 -45.69
N LEU A 27 7.89 -45.98 -46.22
CA LEU A 27 7.19 -47.13 -45.61
C LEU A 27 7.92 -47.68 -44.36
N GLN A 28 9.25 -47.56 -44.32
CA GLN A 28 10.07 -48.01 -43.18
C GLN A 28 10.20 -46.96 -42.07
N THR A 29 10.01 -45.68 -42.37
CA THR A 29 9.90 -44.64 -41.34
C THR A 29 8.53 -44.74 -40.66
N PRO A 30 8.45 -45.01 -39.35
CA PRO A 30 7.18 -45.12 -38.65
C PRO A 30 6.57 -43.73 -38.46
N PHE A 31 5.94 -43.19 -39.50
CA PHE A 31 5.03 -42.04 -39.40
C PHE A 31 3.68 -42.43 -38.78
N SER A 32 3.66 -43.46 -37.93
CA SER A 32 2.44 -43.87 -37.25
C SER A 32 2.13 -42.85 -36.16
N LEU A 33 1.09 -42.06 -36.39
CA LEU A 33 0.46 -41.17 -35.40
C LEU A 33 0.15 -41.87 -34.06
N SER A 34 0.00 -43.20 -34.06
CA SER A 34 -0.14 -44.03 -32.86
C SER A 34 1.14 -44.11 -32.03
N HIS A 35 2.28 -44.41 -32.66
CA HIS A 35 3.57 -44.50 -31.94
C HIS A 35 3.98 -43.16 -31.33
N THR A 36 3.83 -42.07 -32.09
CA THR A 36 4.08 -40.70 -31.58
C THR A 36 3.04 -40.23 -30.54
N LYS A 37 1.85 -40.83 -30.50
CA LYS A 37 0.86 -40.63 -29.42
C LYS A 37 1.26 -41.40 -28.16
N GLU A 38 1.76 -42.61 -28.30
CA GLU A 38 2.25 -43.44 -27.19
C GLU A 38 3.51 -42.85 -26.56
N GLU A 39 4.51 -42.45 -27.35
CA GLU A 39 5.70 -41.73 -26.85
C GLU A 39 5.32 -40.46 -26.09
N PHE A 40 4.36 -39.68 -26.62
CA PHE A 40 3.87 -38.49 -25.94
C PHE A 40 3.12 -38.82 -24.63
N ARG A 41 2.41 -39.95 -24.59
CA ARG A 41 1.67 -40.40 -23.40
C ARG A 41 2.62 -40.92 -22.33
N GLU A 42 3.68 -41.63 -22.72
CA GLU A 42 4.73 -42.11 -21.82
C GLU A 42 5.57 -40.97 -21.25
N GLU A 43 6.00 -40.01 -22.08
CA GLU A 43 6.71 -38.83 -21.61
C GLU A 43 5.82 -37.94 -20.71
N ALA A 44 4.54 -37.77 -21.05
CA ALA A 44 3.60 -37.04 -20.19
C ALA A 44 3.39 -37.77 -18.84
N GLY A 45 3.35 -39.10 -18.85
CA GLY A 45 3.28 -39.93 -17.64
C GLY A 45 4.54 -39.82 -16.76
N GLN A 46 5.73 -39.85 -17.37
CA GLN A 46 7.00 -39.67 -16.64
C GLN A 46 7.10 -38.29 -15.97
N ILE A 47 6.54 -37.26 -16.58
CA ILE A 47 6.55 -35.90 -16.01
C ILE A 47 5.43 -35.74 -14.95
N SER A 48 4.28 -36.41 -15.11
CA SER A 48 3.23 -36.50 -14.08
C SER A 48 3.73 -37.18 -12.80
N ASN A 49 4.61 -38.18 -12.94
CA ASN A 49 5.22 -38.86 -11.80
C ASN A 49 6.17 -37.96 -10.98
N ILE A 50 6.74 -36.90 -11.56
CA ILE A 50 7.55 -35.91 -10.81
C ILE A 50 6.63 -35.02 -9.96
N VAL A 51 5.39 -34.81 -10.41
CA VAL A 51 4.35 -34.01 -9.75
C VAL A 51 3.67 -34.79 -8.63
N GLU A 52 3.39 -36.08 -8.82
CA GLU A 52 2.69 -36.90 -7.81
C GLU A 52 3.57 -37.32 -6.62
N ASN A 53 4.90 -37.25 -6.76
CA ASN A 53 5.85 -37.59 -5.70
C ASN A 53 6.29 -36.37 -4.85
N ALA A 54 5.70 -35.19 -5.07
CA ALA A 54 5.99 -34.00 -4.30
C ALA A 54 5.07 -33.95 -3.07
N ASN A 55 5.67 -33.92 -1.88
CA ASN A 55 4.95 -33.98 -0.61
C ASN A 55 4.30 -32.61 -0.33
N PRO A 56 2.96 -32.45 -0.40
CA PRO A 56 2.30 -31.14 -0.33
C PRO A 56 2.33 -30.48 1.07
N GLU A 57 2.97 -31.13 2.04
CA GLU A 57 3.03 -30.70 3.43
C GLU A 57 4.21 -29.74 3.73
N ASP A 58 5.22 -29.62 2.85
CA ASP A 58 6.35 -28.70 3.08
C ASP A 58 6.20 -27.39 2.25
N PRO A 59 5.93 -26.24 2.90
CA PRO A 59 5.74 -24.96 2.21
C PRO A 59 7.00 -24.45 1.49
N ARG A 60 8.18 -25.01 1.77
CA ARG A 60 9.42 -24.66 1.06
C ARG A 60 9.54 -25.37 -0.30
N MET A 61 8.88 -26.52 -0.46
CA MET A 61 8.90 -27.30 -1.71
C MET A 61 7.91 -26.77 -2.75
N LEU A 62 6.82 -26.12 -2.31
CA LEU A 62 5.82 -25.49 -3.18
C LEU A 62 6.42 -24.53 -4.22
N ALA A 63 7.44 -23.75 -3.86
CA ALA A 63 8.05 -22.81 -4.80
C ALA A 63 8.78 -23.53 -5.95
N ILE A 64 9.44 -24.65 -5.65
CA ILE A 64 10.15 -25.50 -6.62
C ILE A 64 9.13 -26.22 -7.50
N GLU A 65 8.04 -26.70 -6.91
CA GLU A 65 6.93 -27.34 -7.62
C GLU A 65 6.25 -26.37 -8.59
N VAL A 66 5.92 -25.16 -8.16
CA VAL A 66 5.29 -24.15 -9.03
C VAL A 66 6.18 -23.81 -10.22
N GLU A 67 7.49 -23.69 -10.02
CA GLU A 67 8.43 -23.43 -11.11
C GLU A 67 8.55 -24.66 -12.04
N ALA A 68 8.58 -25.89 -11.50
CA ALA A 68 8.55 -27.11 -12.31
C ALA A 68 7.26 -27.23 -13.14
N HIS A 69 6.11 -26.92 -12.56
CA HIS A 69 4.81 -26.87 -13.24
C HIS A 69 4.77 -25.83 -14.35
N LYS A 70 5.34 -24.65 -14.11
CA LYS A 70 5.45 -23.58 -15.11
C LYS A 70 6.35 -23.98 -16.28
N GLN A 71 7.47 -24.63 -16.00
CA GLN A 71 8.35 -25.16 -17.05
C GLN A 71 7.66 -26.27 -17.85
N TYR A 72 6.93 -27.17 -17.18
CA TYR A 72 6.12 -28.20 -17.83
C TYR A 72 5.06 -27.60 -18.75
N ALA A 73 4.27 -26.65 -18.25
CA ALA A 73 3.23 -25.98 -19.03
C ALA A 73 3.82 -25.26 -20.26
N THR A 74 4.99 -24.64 -20.11
CA THR A 74 5.71 -24.00 -21.23
C THR A 74 6.15 -25.02 -22.29
N LYS A 75 6.77 -26.14 -21.87
CA LYS A 75 7.17 -27.23 -22.78
C LYS A 75 5.98 -27.85 -23.50
N LEU A 76 4.89 -28.09 -22.77
CA LEU A 76 3.65 -28.65 -23.31
C LEU A 76 3.02 -27.70 -24.33
N LYS A 77 2.98 -26.39 -24.04
CA LYS A 77 2.52 -25.36 -24.96
C LYS A 77 3.35 -25.35 -26.25
N LEU A 78 4.67 -25.40 -26.16
CA LEU A 78 5.56 -25.43 -27.34
C LEU A 78 5.31 -26.67 -28.20
N LYS A 79 5.27 -27.87 -27.58
CA LYS A 79 4.97 -29.12 -28.30
C LYS A 79 3.59 -29.08 -28.95
N TYR A 80 2.58 -28.52 -28.27
CA TYR A 80 1.24 -28.36 -28.83
C TYR A 80 1.25 -27.42 -30.03
N GLN A 81 1.89 -26.24 -29.91
CA GLN A 81 2.02 -25.29 -31.02
C GLN A 81 2.74 -25.90 -32.22
N GLU A 82 3.81 -26.65 -31.98
CA GLU A 82 4.55 -27.35 -33.04
C GLU A 82 3.67 -28.40 -33.74
N LYS A 83 2.94 -29.23 -32.97
CA LYS A 83 2.01 -30.22 -33.54
C LYS A 83 0.87 -29.55 -34.30
N THR A 84 0.29 -28.47 -33.76
CA THR A 84 -0.75 -27.70 -34.44
C THR A 84 -0.21 -27.07 -35.73
N ALA A 85 1.01 -26.52 -35.71
CA ALA A 85 1.65 -25.96 -36.91
C ALA A 85 1.91 -27.04 -37.97
N LYS A 86 2.42 -28.20 -37.57
CA LYS A 86 2.62 -29.37 -38.44
C LYS A 86 1.29 -29.85 -39.04
N LEU A 87 0.24 -29.92 -38.24
CA LEU A 87 -1.09 -30.34 -38.70
C LEU A 87 -1.72 -29.31 -39.65
N LYS A 88 -1.59 -28.01 -39.35
CA LYS A 88 -2.03 -26.93 -40.26
C LYS A 88 -1.28 -26.98 -41.59
N LEU A 89 0.04 -27.16 -41.54
CA LEU A 89 0.86 -27.28 -42.74
C LEU A 89 0.51 -28.54 -43.55
N SER A 90 0.32 -29.68 -42.89
CA SER A 90 -0.15 -30.90 -43.56
C SER A 90 -1.54 -30.72 -44.17
N SER A 91 -2.47 -30.06 -43.46
CA SER A 91 -3.80 -29.76 -43.98
C SER A 91 -3.74 -28.86 -45.21
N LEU A 92 -2.86 -27.86 -45.19
CA LEU A 92 -2.68 -26.89 -46.27
C LEU A 92 -1.97 -27.50 -47.49
N LEU A 93 -1.07 -28.47 -47.29
CA LEU A 93 -0.46 -29.26 -48.37
C LEU A 93 -1.41 -30.30 -48.97
N CYS A 94 -2.35 -30.83 -48.19
CA CYS A 94 -3.34 -31.82 -48.64
C CYS A 94 -4.65 -31.22 -49.18
N GLN A 95 -4.83 -29.90 -49.08
CA GLN A 95 -5.95 -29.19 -49.69
C GLN A 95 -5.63 -28.93 -51.17
N ASP A 96 -6.53 -29.35 -52.07
CA ASP A 96 -6.37 -29.14 -53.52
C ASP A 96 -6.54 -27.66 -53.92
N GLU A 97 -7.29 -26.88 -53.13
CA GLU A 97 -7.44 -25.44 -53.29
C GLU A 97 -6.60 -24.67 -52.26
N PRO A 98 -5.80 -23.67 -52.67
CA PRO A 98 -5.07 -22.83 -51.74
C PRO A 98 -6.02 -22.04 -50.83
N PRO A 99 -5.59 -21.65 -49.62
CA PRO A 99 -6.39 -20.81 -48.74
C PRO A 99 -6.85 -19.55 -49.46
N ASP A 100 -8.12 -19.18 -49.29
CA ASP A 100 -8.65 -17.99 -49.91
C ASP A 100 -7.99 -16.75 -49.31
N LEU A 101 -7.08 -16.14 -50.08
CA LEU A 101 -6.40 -14.89 -49.76
C LEU A 101 -7.22 -13.67 -50.20
N SER A 102 -8.52 -13.86 -50.45
CA SER A 102 -9.44 -12.77 -50.70
C SER A 102 -9.36 -11.71 -49.58
N PRO A 103 -9.42 -10.41 -49.93
CA PRO A 103 -9.43 -9.34 -48.94
C PRO A 103 -10.57 -9.50 -47.91
N GLU A 104 -11.70 -10.11 -48.30
CA GLU A 104 -12.83 -10.35 -47.39
C GLU A 104 -12.49 -11.37 -46.29
N ALA A 105 -11.90 -12.51 -46.66
CA ALA A 105 -11.46 -13.54 -45.70
C ALA A 105 -10.36 -13.03 -44.74
N MET A 106 -9.48 -12.14 -45.23
CA MET A 106 -8.49 -11.48 -44.38
C MET A 106 -9.12 -10.50 -43.37
N GLU A 107 -10.18 -9.79 -43.74
CA GLU A 107 -10.90 -8.93 -42.81
C GLU A 107 -11.67 -9.74 -41.76
N GLU A 108 -12.31 -10.86 -42.13
CA GLU A 108 -12.95 -11.76 -41.17
C GLU A 108 -11.96 -12.27 -40.12
N LEU A 109 -10.79 -12.76 -40.54
CA LEU A 109 -9.71 -13.18 -39.62
C LEU A 109 -9.25 -12.04 -38.69
N ARG A 110 -9.17 -10.80 -39.20
CA ARG A 110 -8.83 -9.64 -38.36
C ARG A 110 -9.89 -9.37 -37.30
N THR A 111 -11.17 -9.49 -37.66
CA THR A 111 -12.27 -9.30 -36.68
C THR A 111 -12.27 -10.40 -35.62
N GLU A 112 -12.02 -11.65 -36.00
CA GLU A 112 -11.93 -12.77 -35.06
C GLU A 112 -10.72 -12.63 -34.12
N GLU A 113 -9.56 -12.24 -34.65
CA GLU A 113 -8.38 -11.95 -33.83
C GLU A 113 -8.63 -10.80 -32.86
N ALA A 114 -9.29 -9.73 -33.29
CA ALA A 114 -9.64 -8.61 -32.45
C ALA A 114 -10.58 -9.06 -31.31
N ALA A 115 -11.61 -9.84 -31.63
CA ALA A 115 -12.53 -10.39 -30.64
C ALA A 115 -11.83 -11.34 -29.65
N ALA A 116 -10.91 -12.19 -30.12
CA ALA A 116 -10.13 -13.09 -29.28
C ALA A 116 -9.16 -12.32 -28.36
N LYS A 117 -8.51 -11.26 -28.86
CA LYS A 117 -7.63 -10.39 -28.08
C LYS A 117 -8.41 -9.65 -26.99
N GLU A 118 -9.61 -9.16 -27.30
CA GLU A 118 -10.47 -8.49 -26.33
C GLU A 118 -10.93 -9.46 -25.22
N ARG A 119 -11.37 -10.67 -25.58
CA ARG A 119 -11.70 -11.73 -24.60
C ARG A 119 -10.50 -12.09 -23.72
N LEU A 120 -9.30 -12.16 -24.29
CA LEU A 120 -8.08 -12.45 -23.52
C LEU A 120 -7.75 -11.31 -22.56
N LYS A 121 -7.93 -10.05 -22.99
CA LYS A 121 -7.71 -8.87 -22.15
C LYS A 121 -8.66 -8.87 -20.94
N GLN A 122 -9.95 -9.09 -21.17
CA GLN A 122 -10.96 -9.19 -20.10
C GLN A 122 -10.61 -10.30 -19.10
N LYS A 123 -10.21 -11.49 -19.57
CA LYS A 123 -9.79 -12.58 -18.68
C LYS A 123 -8.53 -12.26 -17.88
N LYS A 124 -7.58 -11.53 -18.48
CA LYS A 124 -6.37 -11.06 -17.77
C LYS A 124 -6.71 -10.04 -16.68
N GLU A 125 -7.61 -9.12 -16.96
CA GLU A 125 -8.10 -8.14 -15.97
C GLU A 125 -8.77 -8.86 -14.79
N VAL A 126 -9.71 -9.77 -15.06
CA VAL A 126 -10.36 -10.58 -14.01
C VAL A 126 -9.34 -11.37 -13.17
N LEU A 127 -8.33 -11.94 -13.81
CA LEU A 127 -7.28 -12.69 -13.12
C LEU A 127 -6.41 -11.77 -12.25
N ASN A 128 -6.02 -10.60 -12.77
CA ASN A 128 -5.25 -9.62 -12.00
C ASN A 128 -6.06 -9.11 -10.79
N ASP A 129 -7.34 -8.82 -10.96
CA ASP A 129 -8.22 -8.42 -9.87
C ASP A 129 -8.35 -9.51 -8.80
N ALA A 130 -8.33 -10.78 -9.19
CA ALA A 130 -8.31 -11.90 -8.26
C ALA A 130 -6.98 -11.98 -7.51
N TYR A 131 -5.85 -11.78 -8.20
CA TYR A 131 -4.52 -11.73 -7.57
C TYR A 131 -4.38 -10.57 -6.58
N ASP A 132 -4.85 -9.38 -6.94
CA ASP A 132 -4.81 -8.21 -6.07
C ASP A 132 -5.68 -8.42 -4.83
N ARG A 133 -6.87 -9.03 -4.99
CA ARG A 133 -7.71 -9.45 -3.85
C ARG A 133 -7.01 -10.46 -2.96
N MET A 134 -6.41 -11.50 -3.53
CA MET A 134 -5.64 -12.49 -2.77
C MET A 134 -4.45 -11.85 -2.03
N ARG A 135 -3.76 -10.89 -2.66
CA ARG A 135 -2.64 -10.18 -2.04
C ARG A 135 -3.04 -9.39 -0.79
N VAL A 136 -4.27 -8.87 -0.75
CA VAL A 136 -4.81 -8.18 0.43
C VAL A 136 -5.33 -9.18 1.48
N LEU A 137 -6.00 -10.25 1.06
CA LEU A 137 -6.61 -11.22 1.96
C LEU A 137 -5.60 -12.13 2.66
N ILE A 138 -4.49 -12.48 2.01
CA ILE A 138 -3.48 -13.40 2.57
C ILE A 138 -2.88 -12.85 3.88
N PRO A 139 -2.39 -11.59 3.96
CA PRO A 139 -1.89 -11.02 5.21
C PRO A 139 -2.94 -10.97 6.32
N GLU A 140 -4.20 -10.65 5.98
CA GLU A 140 -5.29 -10.62 6.96
C GLU A 140 -5.57 -12.01 7.52
N TRP A 141 -5.63 -13.02 6.66
CA TRP A 141 -5.83 -14.40 7.08
C TRP A 141 -4.65 -14.93 7.91
N GLN A 142 -3.42 -14.60 7.55
CA GLN A 142 -2.23 -14.93 8.34
C GLN A 142 -2.30 -14.30 9.74
N LYS A 143 -2.72 -13.04 9.83
CA LYS A 143 -2.92 -12.37 11.12
C LYS A 143 -4.00 -13.08 11.94
N GLN A 144 -5.17 -13.33 11.38
CA GLN A 144 -6.27 -14.03 12.05
C GLN A 144 -5.86 -15.44 12.51
N HIS A 145 -5.15 -16.18 11.66
CA HIS A 145 -4.61 -17.50 12.01
C HIS A 145 -3.64 -17.42 13.19
N SER A 146 -2.69 -16.48 13.17
CA SER A 146 -1.75 -16.28 14.28
C SER A 146 -2.47 -15.94 15.59
N GLU A 147 -3.49 -15.08 15.53
CA GLU A 147 -4.32 -14.73 16.70
C GLU A 147 -5.08 -15.95 17.23
N MET A 148 -5.66 -16.77 16.36
CA MET A 148 -6.36 -18.00 16.74
C MET A 148 -5.41 -19.01 17.39
N VAL A 149 -4.20 -19.19 16.85
CA VAL A 149 -3.17 -20.06 17.44
C VAL A 149 -2.79 -19.57 18.84
N THR A 150 -2.48 -18.28 19.01
CA THR A 150 -2.15 -17.75 20.35
C THR A 150 -3.30 -17.87 21.35
N LYS A 151 -4.57 -17.72 20.90
CA LYS A 151 -5.74 -17.95 21.74
C LYS A 151 -5.86 -19.42 22.13
N ALA A 152 -5.66 -20.34 21.18
CA ALA A 152 -5.69 -21.78 21.44
C ALA A 152 -4.62 -22.18 22.48
N GLU A 153 -3.38 -21.72 22.32
CA GLU A 153 -2.28 -21.96 23.26
C GLU A 153 -2.61 -21.43 24.67
N ARG A 154 -3.19 -20.22 24.76
CA ARG A 154 -3.63 -19.66 26.05
C ARG A 154 -4.73 -20.50 26.69
N THR A 155 -5.72 -20.93 25.92
CA THR A 155 -6.80 -21.78 26.44
C THR A 155 -6.30 -23.14 26.89
N GLU A 156 -5.34 -23.72 26.17
CA GLU A 156 -4.72 -24.98 26.55
C GLU A 156 -3.92 -24.83 27.85
N LYS A 157 -3.14 -23.76 27.97
CA LYS A 157 -2.42 -23.43 29.20
C LYS A 157 -3.37 -23.29 30.39
N MET A 158 -4.45 -22.52 30.23
CA MET A 158 -5.47 -22.37 31.28
C MET A 158 -6.15 -23.70 31.64
N ALA A 159 -6.43 -24.55 30.65
CA ALA A 159 -7.01 -25.88 30.91
C ALA A 159 -6.07 -26.75 31.74
N ARG A 160 -4.76 -26.75 31.45
CA ARG A 160 -3.74 -27.45 32.24
C ARG A 160 -3.64 -26.88 33.66
N GLU A 161 -3.65 -25.56 33.82
CA GLU A 161 -3.65 -24.89 35.13
C GLU A 161 -4.88 -25.27 35.97
N ILE A 162 -6.07 -25.28 35.36
CA ILE A 162 -7.32 -25.70 36.03
C ILE A 162 -7.25 -27.18 36.44
N GLN A 163 -6.72 -28.05 35.58
CA GLN A 163 -6.55 -29.47 35.91
C GLN A 163 -5.57 -29.66 37.08
N ALA A 164 -4.45 -28.93 37.08
CA ALA A 164 -3.49 -28.93 38.18
C ALA A 164 -4.13 -28.42 39.48
N ALA A 165 -4.85 -27.30 39.44
CA ALA A 165 -5.54 -26.76 40.62
C ALA A 165 -6.62 -27.72 41.15
N LYS A 166 -7.36 -28.41 40.27
CA LYS A 166 -8.32 -29.45 40.69
C LYS A 166 -7.63 -30.63 41.36
N LEU A 167 -6.47 -31.05 40.85
CA LEU A 167 -5.67 -32.11 41.45
C LEU A 167 -5.16 -31.69 42.83
N GLU A 168 -4.63 -30.49 42.97
CA GLU A 168 -4.18 -29.94 44.26
C GLU A 168 -5.33 -29.85 45.26
N LEU A 169 -6.49 -29.37 44.83
CA LEU A 169 -7.68 -29.28 45.68
C LEU A 169 -8.16 -30.67 46.12
N ALA A 170 -8.14 -31.66 45.22
CA ALA A 170 -8.43 -33.04 45.58
C ALA A 170 -7.42 -33.62 46.59
N GLN A 171 -6.13 -33.32 46.44
CA GLN A 171 -5.10 -33.72 47.40
C GLN A 171 -5.28 -33.04 48.75
N LEU A 172 -5.62 -31.74 48.77
CA LEU A 172 -5.93 -30.99 49.98
C LEU A 172 -7.13 -31.59 50.71
N ARG A 173 -8.21 -31.89 49.99
CA ARG A 173 -9.39 -32.58 50.55
C ARG A 173 -9.08 -33.98 51.07
N ALA A 174 -8.15 -34.71 50.43
CA ALA A 174 -7.73 -36.02 50.90
C ALA A 174 -6.86 -35.94 52.17
N ARG A 175 -5.99 -34.92 52.28
CA ARG A 175 -5.13 -34.69 53.45
C ARG A 175 -5.88 -34.05 54.63
N HIS A 176 -6.87 -33.23 54.32
CA HIS A 176 -7.73 -32.54 55.26
C HIS A 176 -9.18 -32.89 54.90
N PRO A 177 -9.63 -34.12 55.23
CA PRO A 177 -11.04 -34.47 55.07
C PRO A 177 -11.86 -33.42 55.82
N GLU A 178 -12.82 -32.79 55.13
CA GLU A 178 -13.64 -31.76 55.73
C GLU A 178 -14.23 -32.30 57.04
N PRO A 179 -14.10 -31.56 58.16
CA PRO A 179 -14.86 -31.91 59.35
C PRO A 179 -16.31 -31.97 58.92
N ARG A 180 -17.02 -33.05 59.28
CA ARG A 180 -18.44 -33.17 58.92
C ARG A 180 -19.17 -31.98 59.53
N MET A 181 -19.45 -30.97 58.71
CA MET A 181 -20.19 -29.80 59.13
C MET A 181 -21.53 -30.28 59.65
N THR A 182 -21.86 -29.88 60.86
CA THR A 182 -23.20 -30.10 61.38
C THR A 182 -24.18 -29.22 60.59
N ILE A 183 -25.45 -29.62 60.53
CA ILE A 183 -26.48 -28.87 59.79
C ILE A 183 -26.53 -27.41 60.27
N ASP A 184 -26.34 -27.19 61.57
CA ASP A 184 -26.36 -25.87 62.19
C ASP A 184 -25.18 -24.98 61.73
N GLU A 185 -23.98 -25.55 61.60
CA GLU A 185 -22.83 -24.82 61.05
C GLU A 185 -23.03 -24.48 59.57
N ALA A 186 -23.70 -25.35 58.80
CA ALA A 186 -24.06 -25.09 57.40
C ALA A 186 -25.04 -23.94 57.25
N SER A 187 -26.08 -23.92 58.09
CA SER A 187 -27.02 -22.81 58.13
C SER A 187 -26.33 -21.51 58.53
N ALA A 188 -25.47 -21.51 59.56
CA ALA A 188 -24.76 -20.30 59.99
C ALA A 188 -23.82 -19.73 58.91
N ILE A 189 -23.10 -20.59 58.17
CA ILE A 189 -22.24 -20.14 57.06
C ILE A 189 -23.09 -19.62 55.90
N TYR A 190 -24.22 -20.26 55.61
CA TYR A 190 -25.12 -19.81 54.55
C TYR A 190 -25.69 -18.42 54.85
N ASP A 191 -26.11 -18.17 56.10
CA ASP A 191 -26.59 -16.87 56.54
C ASP A 191 -25.47 -15.81 56.41
N GLN A 192 -24.25 -16.14 56.85
CA GLN A 192 -23.09 -15.25 56.71
C GLN A 192 -22.74 -14.94 55.25
N GLN A 193 -22.85 -15.93 54.36
CA GLN A 193 -22.64 -15.74 52.92
C GLN A 193 -23.74 -14.90 52.28
N THR A 194 -24.97 -15.03 52.76
CA THR A 194 -26.11 -14.24 52.31
C THR A 194 -25.91 -12.77 52.69
N ASP A 195 -25.56 -12.49 53.95
CA ASP A 195 -25.25 -11.15 54.43
C ASP A 195 -24.10 -10.52 53.65
N ARG A 196 -23.04 -11.30 53.37
CA ARG A 196 -21.90 -10.83 52.58
C ARG A 196 -22.29 -10.51 51.13
N ASN A 197 -23.16 -11.31 50.52
CA ASN A 197 -23.67 -11.02 49.18
C ASN A 197 -24.55 -9.77 49.15
N ILE A 198 -25.38 -9.56 50.17
CA ILE A 198 -26.17 -8.33 50.31
C ILE A 198 -25.24 -7.12 50.38
N ALA A 199 -24.24 -7.14 51.26
CA ALA A 199 -23.28 -6.05 51.41
C ALA A 199 -22.48 -5.76 50.11
N LEU A 200 -22.07 -6.81 49.39
CA LEU A 200 -21.39 -6.65 48.10
C LEU A 200 -22.31 -6.09 47.01
N THR A 201 -23.60 -6.44 47.04
CA THR A 201 -24.60 -5.92 46.11
C THR A 201 -24.86 -4.43 46.38
N GLU A 202 -25.00 -4.04 47.64
CA GLU A 202 -25.12 -2.64 48.05
C GLU A 202 -23.88 -1.82 47.64
N GLN A 203 -22.67 -2.38 47.83
CA GLN A 203 -21.43 -1.73 47.40
C GLN A 203 -21.36 -1.56 45.87
N ARG A 204 -21.79 -2.57 45.11
CA ARG A 204 -21.89 -2.49 43.65
C ARG A 204 -22.84 -1.37 43.25
N ASP A 205 -24.01 -1.29 43.88
CA ASP A 205 -25.02 -0.30 43.54
C ASP A 205 -24.54 1.12 43.84
N ALA A 206 -23.89 1.33 44.98
CA ALA A 206 -23.24 2.59 45.31
C ALA A 206 -22.18 2.98 44.26
N LEU A 207 -21.36 2.04 43.79
CA LEU A 207 -20.36 2.30 42.74
C LEU A 207 -21.00 2.63 41.38
N VAL A 208 -22.11 1.98 41.03
CA VAL A 208 -22.87 2.27 39.80
C VAL A 208 -23.45 3.69 39.86
N GLU A 209 -24.03 4.09 41.00
CA GLU A 209 -24.51 5.45 41.20
C GLU A 209 -23.39 6.49 41.13
N MET A 210 -22.24 6.21 41.75
CA MET A 210 -21.07 7.08 41.65
C MET A 210 -20.60 7.22 40.20
N ALA A 211 -20.51 6.12 39.46
CA ALA A 211 -20.13 6.12 38.04
C ALA A 211 -21.13 6.90 37.17
N ALA A 212 -22.43 6.74 37.41
CA ALA A 212 -23.48 7.49 36.71
C ALA A 212 -23.37 8.99 37.00
N SER A 213 -23.11 9.38 38.25
CA SER A 213 -22.92 10.79 38.62
C SER A 213 -21.67 11.40 38.00
N GLN A 214 -20.57 10.65 37.93
CA GLN A 214 -19.34 11.08 37.27
C GLN A 214 -19.54 11.22 35.76
N LYS A 215 -20.21 10.26 35.12
CA LYS A 215 -20.55 10.32 33.70
C LYS A 215 -21.36 11.58 33.38
N ALA A 216 -22.41 11.85 34.16
CA ALA A 216 -23.22 13.06 33.99
C ALA A 216 -22.40 14.36 34.15
N ARG A 217 -21.45 14.41 35.11
CA ARG A 217 -20.52 15.55 35.26
C ARG A 217 -19.61 15.71 34.04
N THR A 218 -19.03 14.61 33.54
CA THR A 218 -18.15 14.66 32.36
C THR A 218 -18.90 15.05 31.09
N GLU A 219 -20.15 14.62 30.92
CA GLU A 219 -21.01 15.03 29.81
C GLU A 219 -21.33 16.53 29.88
N ALA A 220 -21.69 17.05 31.07
CA ALA A 220 -21.93 18.47 31.28
C ALA A 220 -20.68 19.33 31.03
N GLU A 221 -19.49 18.86 31.42
CA GLU A 221 -18.23 19.54 31.11
C GLU A 221 -17.89 19.47 29.62
N ALA A 222 -18.11 18.33 28.97
CA ALA A 222 -17.91 18.20 27.52
C ALA A 222 -18.80 19.16 26.74
N ASP A 223 -20.06 19.33 27.14
CA ASP A 223 -20.97 20.27 26.49
C ASP A 223 -20.58 21.74 26.76
N ARG A 224 -20.11 22.07 27.97
CA ARG A 224 -19.53 23.39 28.25
C ARG A 224 -18.28 23.68 27.42
N LEU A 225 -17.42 22.68 27.21
CA LEU A 225 -16.23 22.84 26.37
C LEU A 225 -16.61 23.01 24.90
N ARG A 226 -17.66 22.34 24.42
CA ARG A 226 -18.21 22.55 23.07
C ARG A 226 -18.72 23.98 22.89
N SER A 227 -19.53 24.48 23.83
CA SER A 227 -20.02 25.86 23.77
C SER A 227 -18.88 26.88 23.82
N LEU A 228 -17.88 26.65 24.69
CA LEU A 228 -16.73 27.55 24.78
C LEU A 228 -15.89 27.54 23.49
N ARG A 229 -15.71 26.39 22.84
CA ARG A 229 -15.04 26.30 21.53
C ARG A 229 -15.79 27.08 20.46
N GLU A 230 -17.11 27.00 20.43
CA GLU A 230 -17.92 27.79 19.50
C GLU A 230 -17.77 29.30 19.75
N ASP A 231 -17.73 29.72 21.01
CA ASP A 231 -17.56 31.13 21.37
C ASP A 231 -16.14 31.64 21.05
N VAL A 232 -15.11 30.83 21.26
CA VAL A 232 -13.74 31.14 20.83
C VAL A 232 -13.68 31.30 19.32
N MET A 233 -14.26 30.36 18.56
CA MET A 233 -14.31 30.43 17.10
C MET A 233 -15.06 31.66 16.59
N LYS A 234 -16.13 32.11 17.27
CA LYS A 234 -16.83 33.36 16.94
C LYS A 234 -15.94 34.57 17.18
N LYS A 235 -15.27 34.64 18.34
CA LYS A 235 -14.38 35.76 18.69
C LYS A 235 -13.15 35.83 17.78
N GLU A 236 -12.59 34.69 17.39
CA GLU A 236 -11.48 34.63 16.43
C GLU A 236 -11.89 35.15 15.05
N ARG A 237 -13.07 34.75 14.55
CA ARG A 237 -13.63 35.29 13.30
C ARG A 237 -13.90 36.80 13.38
N GLU A 238 -14.31 37.32 14.54
CA GLU A 238 -14.48 38.75 14.76
C GLU A 238 -13.14 39.48 14.78
N ALA A 239 -12.11 38.93 15.45
CA ALA A 239 -10.77 39.46 15.47
C ALA A 239 -10.14 39.50 14.07
N ASP A 240 -10.28 38.43 13.28
CA ASP A 240 -9.81 38.37 11.89
C ASP A 240 -10.49 39.43 11.02
N ARG A 241 -11.80 39.65 11.20
CA ARG A 241 -12.54 40.71 10.50
C ARG A 241 -12.05 42.10 10.88
N ILE A 242 -11.70 42.33 12.14
CA ILE A 242 -11.13 43.60 12.61
C ILE A 242 -9.73 43.80 12.05
N GLN A 243 -8.88 42.77 12.05
CA GLN A 243 -7.53 42.82 11.47
C GLN A 243 -7.57 43.05 9.95
N GLN A 244 -8.48 42.40 9.22
CA GLN A 244 -8.66 42.64 7.78
C GLN A 244 -9.14 44.07 7.50
N LYS A 245 -10.06 44.61 8.32
CA LYS A 245 -10.52 46.00 8.20
C LYS A 245 -9.43 47.01 8.57
N ALA A 246 -8.54 46.69 9.51
CA ALA A 246 -7.39 47.52 9.86
C ALA A 246 -6.34 47.52 8.72
N LYS A 247 -6.06 46.37 8.12
CA LYS A 247 -5.17 46.25 6.94
C LYS A 247 -5.68 47.00 5.70
N LEU A 248 -7.00 47.18 5.57
CA LEU A 248 -7.61 47.93 4.47
C LEU A 248 -7.65 49.46 4.68
N LYS A 249 -7.38 49.96 5.89
CA LYS A 249 -7.48 51.40 6.22
C LYS A 249 -6.16 52.10 6.55
N GLY A 250 -5.04 51.40 6.58
CA GLY A 250 -3.72 52.00 6.81
C GLY A 250 -2.68 51.43 5.86
N GLN A 251 -2.39 52.14 4.78
CA GLN A 251 -1.07 52.07 4.16
C GLN A 251 -0.06 52.52 5.22
N GLY A 252 0.71 51.57 5.72
CA GLY A 252 1.73 51.77 6.72
C GLY A 252 2.21 50.39 7.12
N ALA A 253 3.30 49.94 6.50
CA ALA A 253 3.95 48.70 6.86
C ALA A 253 4.14 48.68 8.39
N LEU A 254 3.68 47.60 9.03
CA LEU A 254 3.93 47.37 10.44
C LEU A 254 5.45 47.32 10.62
N VAL A 255 6.04 48.40 11.13
CA VAL A 255 7.45 48.39 11.53
C VAL A 255 7.56 47.33 12.62
N PRO A 256 8.43 46.31 12.47
CA PRO A 256 8.58 45.27 13.48
C PRO A 256 8.91 45.90 14.84
N ASP A 257 8.27 45.45 15.92
CA ASP A 257 8.41 46.04 17.27
C ASP A 257 9.87 46.22 17.73
N TRP A 258 10.79 45.36 17.28
CA TRP A 258 12.21 45.45 17.62
C TRP A 258 12.91 46.69 17.02
N LEU A 259 12.48 47.17 15.84
CA LEU A 259 12.99 48.38 15.19
C LEU A 259 12.51 49.64 15.93
N ALA A 260 11.28 49.63 16.44
CA ALA A 260 10.77 50.71 17.28
C ALA A 260 11.61 50.84 18.57
N SER A 261 11.85 49.73 19.27
CA SER A 261 12.69 49.71 20.47
C SER A 261 14.14 50.12 20.20
N TYR A 262 14.72 49.68 19.08
CA TYR A 262 16.08 50.08 18.70
C TYR A 262 16.18 51.57 18.36
N SER A 263 15.14 52.14 17.73
CA SER A 263 15.08 53.58 17.44
C SER A 263 15.01 54.45 18.69
N GLU A 264 14.30 54.00 19.73
CA GLU A 264 14.25 54.68 21.04
C GLU A 264 15.59 54.59 21.78
N PHE A 265 16.24 53.43 21.72
CA PHE A 265 17.58 53.26 22.28
C PHE A 265 18.59 54.22 21.62
N LEU A 266 18.60 54.34 20.29
CA LEU A 266 19.48 55.27 19.59
C LEU A 266 19.20 56.74 19.92
N LYS A 267 17.93 57.14 20.11
CA LYS A 267 17.57 58.49 20.58
C LYS A 267 18.10 58.79 21.98
N SER A 268 18.19 57.79 22.85
CA SER A 268 18.71 57.96 24.21
C SER A 268 20.23 58.11 24.29
N GLN A 269 20.96 57.52 23.32
CA GLN A 269 22.43 57.46 23.29
C GLN A 269 23.06 58.56 22.43
N THR A 270 22.30 59.19 21.54
CA THR A 270 22.81 60.17 20.57
C THR A 270 22.01 61.48 20.62
N SER A 271 22.57 62.57 20.09
CA SER A 271 21.86 63.87 20.01
C SER A 271 20.76 63.93 18.93
N ILE A 272 20.14 62.79 18.60
CA ILE A 272 19.05 62.66 17.63
C ILE A 272 17.72 62.99 18.31
N SER A 273 17.06 64.06 17.87
CA SER A 273 15.77 64.50 18.43
C SER A 273 14.57 63.77 17.81
N SER A 274 14.63 63.47 16.51
CA SER A 274 13.59 62.69 15.84
C SER A 274 14.14 61.91 14.64
N ILE A 275 13.51 60.76 14.38
CA ILE A 275 13.80 59.88 13.24
C ILE A 275 12.50 59.79 12.45
N HIS A 276 12.53 60.19 11.18
CA HIS A 276 11.39 60.13 10.29
C HIS A 276 11.75 59.31 9.05
N GLN A 277 10.97 58.28 8.76
CA GLN A 277 11.12 57.47 7.55
C GLN A 277 10.13 58.01 6.52
N GLU A 278 10.65 58.67 5.48
CA GLU A 278 9.82 59.35 4.49
C GLU A 278 9.51 58.44 3.30
N THR A 279 10.43 57.53 2.99
CA THR A 279 10.25 56.43 2.04
C THR A 279 10.90 55.16 2.58
N ASP A 280 10.62 54.01 1.98
CA ASP A 280 11.17 52.72 2.46
C ASP A 280 12.72 52.71 2.50
N ASN A 281 13.39 53.56 1.72
CA ASN A 281 14.85 53.60 1.60
C ASN A 281 15.50 54.91 2.11
N GLU A 282 14.72 55.90 2.55
CA GLU A 282 15.25 57.20 3.05
C GLU A 282 14.86 57.43 4.51
N LEU A 283 15.89 57.70 5.32
CA LEU A 283 15.77 58.04 6.73
C LEU A 283 16.26 59.47 6.96
N ARG A 284 15.38 60.33 7.50
CA ARG A 284 15.73 61.68 7.92
C ARG A 284 15.88 61.75 9.43
N LEU A 285 17.08 62.13 9.87
CA LEU A 285 17.47 62.26 11.26
C LEU A 285 17.59 63.74 11.61
N SER A 286 16.76 64.21 12.54
CA SER A 286 16.93 65.56 13.09
C SER A 286 17.93 65.50 14.24
N LEU A 287 19.02 66.26 14.12
CA LEU A 287 20.13 66.30 15.07
C LEU A 287 20.17 67.64 15.80
N ARG A 288 20.41 67.60 17.12
CA ARG A 288 20.70 68.79 17.93
C ARG A 288 21.94 68.56 18.80
N PRO A 289 23.14 68.54 18.20
CA PRO A 289 24.37 68.30 18.95
C PRO A 289 24.69 69.48 19.89
N PRO A 290 25.27 69.22 21.07
CA PRO A 290 25.65 70.27 22.02
C PRO A 290 26.75 71.15 21.43
N GLY A 291 26.48 72.46 21.32
CA GLY A 291 27.40 73.46 20.73
C GLY A 291 26.95 74.06 19.39
N PHE A 292 25.92 73.47 18.74
CA PHE A 292 25.28 74.07 17.57
C PHE A 292 24.02 74.83 17.97
N THR A 293 23.90 76.10 17.58
CA THR A 293 22.72 76.94 17.86
C THR A 293 21.50 76.57 17.00
N GLN A 294 21.69 75.85 15.89
CA GLN A 294 20.62 75.47 14.96
C GLN A 294 20.53 73.94 14.80
N PRO A 295 19.31 73.38 14.65
CA PRO A 295 19.12 71.95 14.38
C PRO A 295 19.56 71.62 12.95
N ALA A 296 20.32 70.52 12.80
CA ALA A 296 20.77 70.01 11.51
C ALA A 296 19.95 68.77 11.13
N VAL A 297 19.59 68.62 9.86
CA VAL A 297 18.86 67.42 9.38
C VAL A 297 19.81 66.59 8.54
N LEU A 298 20.07 65.36 8.96
CA LEU A 298 20.86 64.38 8.21
C LEU A 298 19.89 63.46 7.45
N SER A 299 19.90 63.53 6.11
CA SER A 299 19.21 62.54 5.27
C SER A 299 20.18 61.43 4.92
N VAL A 300 19.77 60.19 5.20
CA VAL A 300 20.53 58.96 4.92
C VAL A 300 19.69 58.09 3.99
N VAL A 301 20.24 57.79 2.82
CA VAL A 301 19.62 56.96 1.79
C VAL A 301 20.34 55.63 1.73
N PHE A 302 19.57 54.54 1.76
CA PHE A 302 20.06 53.17 1.67
C PHE A 302 19.80 52.59 0.28
N ASP A 303 20.71 51.75 -0.20
CA ASP A 303 20.48 50.97 -1.43
C ASP A 303 19.42 49.88 -1.13
N PRO A 304 18.29 49.84 -1.86
CA PRO A 304 17.21 48.89 -1.60
C PRO A 304 17.62 47.42 -1.75
N THR A 305 18.68 47.12 -2.51
CA THR A 305 19.06 45.73 -2.83
C THR A 305 20.07 45.16 -1.86
N THR A 306 21.07 45.95 -1.46
CA THR A 306 22.14 45.51 -0.56
C THR A 306 21.94 45.95 0.88
N TYR A 307 20.97 46.84 1.14
CA TYR A 307 20.74 47.49 2.43
C TYR A 307 22.00 48.18 3.00
N THR A 308 22.94 48.55 2.13
CA THR A 308 24.13 49.32 2.49
C THR A 308 23.84 50.81 2.34
N LEU A 309 24.51 51.64 3.16
CA LEU A 309 24.36 53.09 3.10
C LEU A 309 24.89 53.59 1.76
N ALA A 310 23.99 54.12 0.92
CA ALA A 310 24.32 54.58 -0.41
C ALA A 310 24.81 56.04 -0.37
N THR A 311 24.14 56.90 0.40
CA THR A 311 24.48 58.33 0.48
C THR A 311 23.99 58.92 1.81
N ALA A 312 24.77 59.81 2.42
CA ALA A 312 24.37 60.59 3.58
C ALA A 312 24.66 62.07 3.33
N GLN A 313 23.65 62.93 3.46
CA GLN A 313 23.77 64.38 3.24
C GLN A 313 23.24 65.15 4.44
N VAL A 314 24.03 66.11 4.92
CA VAL A 314 23.62 67.04 5.98
C VAL A 314 22.97 68.25 5.32
N MET A 315 21.66 68.38 5.50
CA MET A 315 20.90 69.56 5.13
C MET A 315 20.89 70.51 6.34
N ILE A 316 21.64 71.59 6.24
CA ILE A 316 21.51 72.72 7.16
C ILE A 316 20.37 73.59 6.61
N PRO A 317 19.27 73.79 7.34
CA PRO A 317 18.16 74.60 6.84
C PRO A 317 18.64 76.04 6.65
N LEU A 318 18.71 76.50 5.40
CA LEU A 318 18.82 77.91 5.06
C LEU A 318 17.50 78.58 5.46
N PHE A 319 17.52 79.37 6.53
CA PHE A 319 16.35 80.12 7.00
C PHE A 319 15.85 81.10 5.93
N LEU A 320 14.52 81.13 5.80
CA LEU A 320 13.75 82.37 5.89
C LEU A 320 13.05 82.36 7.24
#